data_AF-A0A8S9H935-F1
#
_entry.id   AF-A0A8S9H935-F1
#
_cell.length_a   1.000
_cell.length_b   1.000
_cell.length_c   1.000
_cell.angle_alpha   90.00
_cell.angle_beta   90.00
_cell.angle_gamma   90.00
#
_symmetry.space_group_name_H-M   'P 1'
#
loop_
_entity.id
_entity.type
_entity.pdbx_description
1 polymer ?
#
loop_
_entity_poly.entity_id
_entity_poly.type
_entity_poly.pdbx_seq_one_letter_code
_entity_poly.pdbx_strand_id
1 'polypeptide(L)' 'MVRLFLTFAILCGLYNEAYGKASIDIDMKLKALNKPALKTIKSEDGDIIDCVDIYKQHAFDHPALRNHKIQRHG' A
#
# COMPACT_ATOMS: atom_id res chain seq x y z
N MET A 1 20.35 -10.58 38.26
CA MET A 1 19.41 -11.35 37.42
C MET A 1 18.10 -10.60 37.15
N VAL A 2 17.33 -10.17 38.16
CA VAL A 2 16.02 -9.49 37.97
C VAL A 2 16.07 -8.24 37.08
N ARG A 3 17.13 -7.42 37.22
CA ARG A 3 17.29 -6.18 36.43
C ARG A 3 17.45 -6.43 34.93
N LEU A 4 18.09 -7.54 34.54
CA LEU A 4 18.28 -7.94 33.15
C LEU A 4 16.97 -8.43 32.51
N PHE A 5 16.17 -9.18 33.28
CA PHE A 5 14.85 -9.62 32.85
C PHE A 5 13.89 -8.45 32.61
N LEU A 6 13.89 -7.46 33.51
CA LEU A 6 13.06 -6.26 33.36
C LEU A 6 13.44 -5.45 32.12
N THR A 7 14.75 -5.25 31.88
CA THR A 7 15.20 -4.52 30.68
C THR A 7 14.82 -5.24 29.39
N PHE A 8 14.92 -6.58 29.36
CA PHE A 8 14.54 -7.35 28.19
C PHE A 8 13.03 -7.27 27.92
N ALA A 9 12.20 -7.37 28.96
CA ALA A 9 10.75 -7.26 28.83
C ALA A 9 10.33 -5.88 28.28
N ILE A 10 10.97 -4.79 28.74
CA ILE A 10 10.71 -3.43 28.24
C ILE A 10 11.11 -3.31 26.76
N LEU A 11 12.29 -3.82 26.39
CA LEU A 11 12.76 -3.84 24.99
C LEU A 11 11.78 -4.60 24.08
N CYS A 12 11.34 -5.80 24.50
CA CYS A 12 10.33 -6.55 23.78
C CYS A 12 9.02 -5.78 23.67
N GLY A 13 8.55 -5.12 24.72
CA GLY A 13 7.32 -4.33 24.70
C GLY A 13 7.38 -3.20 23.66
N LEU A 14 8.43 -2.37 23.73
CA LEU A 14 8.63 -1.26 22.81
C LEU A 14 8.81 -1.73 21.36
N TYR A 15 9.54 -2.83 21.15
CA TYR A 15 9.70 -3.44 19.82
C TYR A 15 8.36 -3.87 19.24
N ASN A 16 7.54 -4.59 20.01
CA ASN A 16 6.23 -5.07 19.54
C ASN A 16 5.26 -3.90 19.25
N GLU A 17 5.29 -2.84 20.07
CA GLU A 17 4.49 -1.65 19.82
C GLU A 17 4.90 -0.93 18.53
N ALA A 18 6.21 -0.71 18.33
CA ALA A 18 6.75 -0.11 17.12
C ALA A 18 6.44 -0.96 15.88
N TYR A 19 6.60 -2.28 15.98
CA TYR A 19 6.26 -3.23 14.92
C TYR A 19 4.76 -3.20 14.60
N GLY A 20 3.90 -3.15 15.63
CA GLY A 20 2.45 -3.03 15.46
C GLY A 20 2.06 -1.74 14.74
N LYS A 21 2.65 -0.60 15.11
CA LYS A 21 2.46 0.67 14.40
C LYS A 21 2.88 0.60 12.93
N ALA A 22 4.07 0.06 12.65
CA ALA A 22 4.58 -0.07 11.29
C ALA A 22 3.70 -0.98 10.43
N SER A 23 3.25 -2.11 11.00
CA SER A 23 2.35 -3.05 10.32
C SER A 23 1.02 -2.39 9.93
N ILE A 24 0.43 -1.57 10.81
CA ILE A 24 -0.81 -0.83 10.52
C ILE A 24 -0.59 0.22 9.42
N ASP A 25 0.51 0.97 9.46
CA ASP A 25 0.84 1.96 8.41
C ASP A 25 1.03 1.28 7.04
N ILE A 26 1.69 0.12 7.01
CA ILE A 26 1.85 -0.70 5.80
C ILE A 26 0.48 -1.15 5.28
N ASP A 27 -0.40 -1.70 6.11
CA ASP A 27 -1.74 -2.14 5.69
C ASP A 27 -2.60 -0.99 5.14
N MET A 28 -2.55 0.19 5.78
CA MET A 28 -3.24 1.38 5.28
C MET A 28 -2.73 1.81 3.91
N LYS A 29 -1.41 1.80 3.70
CA LYS A 29 -0.79 2.13 2.40
C LYS A 29 -1.14 1.10 1.33
N LEU A 30 -1.10 -0.19 1.65
CA LEU A 30 -1.51 -1.26 0.74
C LEU A 30 -2.98 -1.12 0.33
N LYS A 31 -3.88 -0.79 1.25
CA LYS A 31 -5.30 -0.54 0.91
C LYS A 31 -5.50 0.66 0.00
N ALA A 32 -4.70 1.72 0.15
CA ALA A 32 -4.74 2.86 -0.75
C ALA A 32 -4.20 2.54 -2.16
N LEU A 33 -3.18 1.68 -2.24
CA LEU A 33 -2.57 1.22 -3.49
C LEU A 33 -3.36 0.11 -4.19
N ASN A 34 -4.22 -0.63 -3.49
CA ASN A 34 -5.01 -1.70 -4.09
C ASN A 34 -6.43 -1.18 -4.40
N LYS A 35 -6.56 -0.46 -5.52
CA LYS A 35 -7.88 -0.05 -6.03
C LYS A 35 -8.59 -1.26 -6.65
N PRO A 36 -9.92 -1.40 -6.48
CA PRO A 36 -10.66 -2.52 -7.03
C PRO A 36 -10.60 -2.52 -8.56
N ALA A 37 -10.31 -3.69 -9.13
CA ALA A 37 -10.32 -3.89 -10.57
C ALA A 37 -11.75 -3.83 -11.13
N LEU A 38 -11.92 -3.13 -12.25
CA LEU A 38 -13.14 -3.18 -13.05
C LEU A 38 -13.18 -4.40 -13.95
N LYS A 39 -12.00 -4.82 -14.42
CA LYS A 39 -11.82 -5.96 -15.30
C LYS A 39 -10.44 -6.54 -15.07
N THR A 40 -10.35 -7.85 -15.01
CA THR A 40 -9.09 -8.59 -14.96
C THR A 40 -8.87 -9.25 -16.32
N ILE A 41 -7.68 -9.04 -16.88
CA ILE A 41 -7.24 -9.65 -18.14
C ILE A 41 -6.11 -10.60 -17.80
N LYS A 42 -6.21 -11.85 -18.25
CA LYS A 42 -5.11 -12.79 -18.18
C LYS A 42 -4.40 -12.84 -19.52
N SER A 43 -3.12 -12.54 -19.55
CA SER A 43 -2.28 -12.68 -20.74
C SER A 43 -2.06 -14.16 -21.06
N GLU A 44 -1.70 -14.45 -22.31
CA GLU A 44 -1.29 -15.80 -22.75
C GLU A 44 -0.10 -16.31 -21.94
N ASP A 45 0.83 -15.41 -21.60
CA ASP A 45 2.02 -15.70 -20.78
C ASP A 45 1.72 -15.88 -19.29
N GLY A 46 0.46 -15.71 -18.87
CA GLY A 46 0.00 -15.93 -17.51
C GLY A 46 -0.09 -14.69 -16.63
N ASP A 47 0.33 -13.51 -17.12
CA ASP A 47 0.21 -12.25 -16.40
C ASP A 47 -1.26 -11.90 -16.10
N ILE A 48 -1.52 -11.39 -14.91
CA ILE A 48 -2.84 -10.92 -14.48
C ILE A 48 -2.80 -9.39 -14.46
N ILE A 49 -3.58 -8.77 -15.34
CA ILE A 49 -3.65 -7.31 -15.52
C ILE A 49 -5.01 -6.82 -15.05
N ASP A 50 -5.02 -6.11 -13.92
CA ASP A 50 -6.21 -5.48 -13.39
C ASP A 50 -6.40 -4.07 -13.96
N CYS A 51 -7.49 -3.90 -14.70
CA CYS A 51 -7.91 -2.62 -15.25
C CYS A 51 -8.67 -1.82 -14.20
N VAL A 52 -8.30 -0.55 -14.04
CA VAL A 52 -9.01 0.42 -13.20
C VAL A 52 -9.57 1.56 -14.06
N ASP A 53 -10.54 2.31 -13.52
CA ASP A 53 -11.08 3.50 -14.21
C ASP A 53 -9.95 4.48 -14.54
N ILE A 54 -9.94 5.00 -15.77
CA ILE A 54 -8.87 5.85 -16.28
C ILE A 54 -8.67 7.12 -15.44
N TYR A 55 -9.72 7.68 -14.85
CA TYR A 55 -9.63 8.85 -13.98
C TYR A 55 -9.33 8.51 -12.52
N LYS A 56 -9.33 7.22 -12.16
CA LYS A 56 -9.05 6.73 -10.80
C LYS A 56 -7.70 6.03 -10.69
N GLN A 57 -6.87 6.06 -11.72
CA GLN A 57 -5.52 5.48 -11.69
C GLN A 57 -4.70 6.08 -10.53
N HIS A 58 -3.80 5.29 -9.95
CA HIS A 58 -2.95 5.71 -8.83
C HIS A 58 -2.11 6.95 -9.13
N ALA A 59 -1.74 7.18 -10.39
CA ALA A 59 -1.01 8.36 -10.80
C ALA A 59 -1.71 9.68 -10.39
N PHE A 60 -3.05 9.71 -10.41
CA PHE A 60 -3.84 10.90 -10.06
C PHE A 60 -3.92 11.18 -8.55
N ASP A 61 -3.50 10.22 -7.71
CA ASP A 61 -3.36 10.46 -6.27
C ASP A 61 -2.14 11.37 -5.98
N HIS A 62 -1.20 11.48 -6.94
CA HIS A 62 -0.07 12.38 -6.83
C HIS A 62 -0.52 13.85 -7.04
N PRO A 63 -0.16 14.80 -6.14
CA PRO A 63 -0.61 16.18 -6.22
C PRO A 63 -0.32 16.87 -7.57
N ALA A 64 0.82 16.56 -8.18
CA ALA A 64 1.21 17.11 -9.48
C ALA A 64 0.29 16.67 -10.63
N LEU A 65 -0.41 15.55 -10.49
CA LEU A 65 -1.25 14.96 -11.54
C LEU A 65 -2.74 15.04 -11.22
N ARG A 66 -3.16 15.44 -10.01
CA ARG A 66 -4.57 15.45 -9.55
C ARG A 66 -5.58 16.07 -10.54
N ASN A 67 -5.18 17.10 -11.27
CA ASN A 67 -6.03 17.80 -12.25
C ASN A 67 -5.52 17.67 -13.69
N HIS A 68 -4.65 16.70 -13.95
CA HIS A 68 -4.08 16.48 -15.26
C HIS A 68 -5.16 16.02 -16.25
N LYS A 69 -5.32 16.74 -17.35
CA LYS A 69 -6.23 16.37 -18.43
C LYS A 69 -5.59 15.27 -19.28
N ILE A 70 -6.26 14.14 -19.35
CA ILE A 70 -5.82 13.02 -20.18
C ILE A 70 -5.89 13.43 -21.66
N GLN A 71 -4.76 13.38 -22.34
CA GLN A 71 -4.70 13.54 -23.79
C GLN A 71 -5.00 12.19 -24.43
N ARG A 72 -5.99 12.15 -25.31
CA ARG A 72 -6.25 10.96 -26.14
C ARG A 72 -5.63 11.23 -27.50
N HIS A 73 -4.85 10.28 -27.98
CA HIS A 73 -4.43 10.27 -29.38
C HIS A 73 -5.65 9.91 -30.24
N GLY A 74 -5.88 10.66 -31.31
CA GLY A 74 -7.00 10.49 -32.24
C GLY A 74 -6.48 10.27 -33.65
#